data_AF-A0AA40T354-F1
#
_entry.id   AF-A0AA40T354-F1
#
_cell.length_a   1.000
_cell.length_b   1.000
_cell.length_c   1.000
_cell.angle_alpha   90.00
_cell.angle_beta   90.00
_cell.angle_gamma   90.00
#
_symmetry.space_group_name_H-M   'P 1'
#
loop_
_entity.id
_entity.type
_entity.pdbx_description
1 polymer ?
#
loop_
_entity_poly.entity_id
_entity_poly.type
_entity_poly.pdbx_seq_one_letter_code
_entity_poly.pdbx_strand_id
1 'polypeptide(L)'
;MTIDSLFEQLKHPNPNLRERAMRELADVRDENTISRLMGILDDEDVTYRRAAVKALGAIGPDAVPSLVESLLNSDNATIRGSCAKALAQVAANHPEVSFPTDGLQGLKTALNDPNPVVYIASVMALGEIGSPAFEILAEALRTTDNVAVAVAIVNALGSMGDIRGVEVLTALTSDESVDPYIRESAVSALPRLDQVINYSKRVN
;
A
#
# COMPACT_ATOMS: atom_id res chain seq x y z
N MET A 1 26.43 9.77 14.76
CA MET A 1 26.48 9.08 13.46
C MET A 1 26.24 10.13 12.40
N THR A 2 26.93 10.11 11.25
CA THR A 2 26.61 11.06 10.16
C THR A 2 25.43 10.54 9.35
N ILE A 3 24.70 11.42 8.69
CA ILE A 3 23.61 11.01 7.79
C ILE A 3 24.12 10.07 6.69
N ASP A 4 25.31 10.30 6.15
CA ASP A 4 25.93 9.39 5.16
C ASP A 4 26.18 7.99 5.72
N SER A 5 26.64 7.90 6.97
CA SER A 5 26.86 6.60 7.62
C SER A 5 25.55 5.84 7.83
N LEU A 6 24.42 6.54 8.01
CA LEU A 6 23.10 5.92 8.09
C LEU A 6 22.67 5.33 6.74
N PHE A 7 22.87 6.06 5.64
CA PHE A 7 22.58 5.53 4.30
C PHE A 7 23.44 4.31 3.95
N GLU A 8 24.72 4.31 4.32
CA GLU A 8 25.58 3.13 4.18
C GLU A 8 25.11 1.94 5.03
N GLN A 9 24.51 2.19 6.19
CA GLN A 9 23.99 1.13 7.06
C GLN A 9 22.68 0.52 6.55
N LEU A 10 21.91 1.20 5.70
CA LEU A 10 20.68 0.64 5.11
C LEU A 10 20.95 -0.60 4.24
N LYS A 11 22.15 -0.76 3.70
CA LYS A 11 22.59 -1.95 2.94
C LYS A 11 23.42 -2.94 3.75
N HIS A 12 23.60 -2.70 5.05
CA HIS A 12 24.43 -3.56 5.89
C HIS A 12 23.82 -4.97 6.03
N PRO A 13 24.59 -6.08 5.99
CA PRO A 13 24.05 -7.44 6.09
C PRO A 13 23.32 -7.74 7.41
N ASN A 14 23.76 -7.11 8.51
CA ASN A 14 23.09 -7.20 9.80
C ASN A 14 21.74 -6.43 9.80
N PRO A 15 20.59 -7.12 9.96
CA PRO A 15 19.27 -6.50 9.97
C PRO A 15 19.09 -5.47 11.08
N ASN A 16 19.73 -5.65 12.24
CA ASN A 16 19.60 -4.72 13.36
C ASN A 16 20.25 -3.36 13.05
N LEU A 17 21.34 -3.35 12.28
CA LEU A 17 21.99 -2.12 11.83
C LEU A 17 21.14 -1.40 10.78
N ARG A 18 20.54 -2.15 9.85
CA ARG A 18 19.57 -1.57 8.91
C ARG A 18 18.38 -0.95 9.63
N GLU A 19 17.81 -1.66 10.61
CA GLU A 19 16.65 -1.19 11.35
C GLU A 19 16.94 0.06 12.17
N ARG A 20 18.09 0.09 12.84
CA ARG A 20 18.58 1.28 13.52
C ARG A 20 18.72 2.45 12.54
N ALA A 21 19.33 2.23 11.38
CA ALA A 21 19.50 3.28 10.38
C ALA A 21 18.17 3.80 9.84
N MET A 22 17.20 2.91 9.57
CA MET A 22 15.85 3.30 9.16
C MET A 22 15.17 4.18 10.21
N ARG A 23 15.27 3.83 11.49
CA ARG A 23 14.70 4.64 12.58
C ARG A 23 15.38 6.00 12.73
N GLU A 24 16.72 6.03 12.75
CA GLU A 24 17.46 7.29 12.88
C GLU A 24 17.22 8.23 11.67
N LEU A 25 17.10 7.70 10.45
CA LEU A 25 16.72 8.50 9.26
C LEU A 25 15.26 8.96 9.32
N ALA A 26 14.36 8.13 9.84
CA ALA A 26 12.97 8.49 10.02
C ALA A 26 12.77 9.62 11.03
N ASP A 27 13.63 9.75 12.03
CA ASP A 27 13.60 10.85 13.00
C ASP A 27 14.04 12.20 12.40
N VAL A 28 14.79 12.20 11.29
CA VAL A 28 15.27 13.45 10.64
C VAL A 28 14.13 14.19 9.94
N ARG A 29 13.27 13.47 9.20
CA ARG A 29 12.06 13.98 8.52
C ARG A 29 12.24 15.18 7.59
N ASP A 30 13.46 15.47 7.14
CA ASP A 30 13.71 16.59 6.23
C ASP A 30 13.58 16.20 4.75
N GLU A 31 13.36 17.21 3.90
CA GLU A 31 13.18 17.06 2.45
C GLU A 31 14.39 16.41 1.78
N ASN A 32 15.60 16.70 2.28
CA ASN A 32 16.85 16.13 1.75
C ASN A 32 16.93 14.62 2.00
N THR A 33 16.54 14.17 3.19
CA THR A 33 16.50 12.76 3.58
C THR A 33 15.45 12.01 2.78
N ILE A 34 14.25 12.59 2.65
CA ILE A 34 13.18 12.04 1.82
C ILE A 34 13.67 11.90 0.36
N SER A 35 14.21 12.97 -0.22
CA SER A 35 14.71 12.97 -1.61
C SER A 35 15.79 11.90 -1.83
N ARG A 36 16.72 11.73 -0.88
CA ARG A 36 17.76 10.72 -0.98
C ARG A 36 17.20 9.29 -0.84
N LEU A 37 16.20 9.08 0.01
CA LEU A 37 15.50 7.80 0.11
C LEU A 37 14.69 7.47 -1.16
N MET A 38 14.06 8.48 -1.76
CA MET A 38 13.36 8.34 -3.05
C MET A 38 14.32 7.88 -4.16
N GLY A 39 15.55 8.39 -4.18
CA GLY A 39 16.59 8.00 -5.14
C GLY A 39 17.11 6.56 -5.00
N ILE A 40 16.66 5.79 -3.99
CA ILE A 40 17.05 4.39 -3.78
C ILE A 40 15.97 3.43 -4.28
N LEU A 41 14.78 3.90 -4.63
CA LEU A 41 13.60 3.04 -4.87
C LEU A 41 13.71 2.10 -6.08
N ASP A 42 14.68 2.34 -6.96
CA ASP A 42 15.03 1.50 -8.11
C ASP A 42 16.47 0.94 -8.08
N ASP A 43 17.16 1.04 -6.94
CA ASP A 43 18.50 0.47 -6.77
C ASP A 43 18.54 -1.05 -7.09
N GLU A 44 19.63 -1.55 -7.67
CA GLU A 44 19.74 -2.97 -7.99
C GLU A 44 19.74 -3.87 -6.75
N ASP A 45 20.22 -3.36 -5.61
CA ASP A 45 20.16 -4.06 -4.33
C ASP A 45 18.74 -4.02 -3.74
N VAL A 46 18.06 -5.16 -3.85
CA VAL A 46 16.72 -5.38 -3.29
C VAL A 46 16.67 -5.11 -1.77
N THR A 47 17.75 -5.39 -1.03
CA THR A 47 17.82 -5.11 0.41
C THR A 47 17.80 -3.61 0.66
N TYR A 48 18.57 -2.85 -0.11
CA TYR A 48 18.68 -1.40 0.04
C TYR A 48 17.37 -0.71 -0.33
N ARG A 49 16.76 -1.11 -1.46
CA ARG A 49 15.40 -0.69 -1.85
C ARG A 49 14.36 -0.92 -0.77
N ARG A 50 14.32 -2.12 -0.19
CA ARG A 50 13.36 -2.46 0.86
C ARG A 50 13.59 -1.63 2.11
N ALA A 51 14.85 -1.31 2.43
CA ALA A 51 15.18 -0.44 3.55
C ALA A 51 14.70 1.00 3.30
N ALA A 52 14.87 1.51 2.07
CA ALA A 52 14.38 2.83 1.69
C ALA A 52 12.84 2.95 1.77
N VAL A 53 12.11 1.96 1.23
CA VAL A 53 10.63 1.89 1.33
C VAL A 53 10.17 1.92 2.79
N LYS A 54 10.82 1.15 3.66
CA LYS A 54 10.49 1.10 5.09
C LYS A 54 10.84 2.40 5.81
N ALA A 55 11.97 3.03 5.49
CA ALA A 55 12.36 4.31 6.05
C ALA A 55 11.37 5.42 5.67
N LEU A 56 10.95 5.49 4.40
CA LEU A 56 9.90 6.42 3.94
C LEU A 56 8.57 6.16 4.65
N GLY A 57 8.21 4.89 4.83
CA GLY A 57 7.04 4.50 5.63
C GLY A 57 7.14 4.92 7.10
N ALA A 58 8.33 4.89 7.68
CA ALA A 58 8.58 5.29 9.06
C ALA A 58 8.61 6.82 9.23
N ILE A 59 9.08 7.58 8.22
CA ILE A 59 8.96 9.05 8.18
C ILE A 59 7.48 9.47 8.26
N GLY A 60 6.61 8.71 7.59
CA GLY A 60 5.17 8.90 7.72
C GLY A 60 4.60 9.96 6.77
N PRO A 61 3.58 10.74 7.20
CA PRO A 61 2.85 11.67 6.34
C PRO A 61 3.73 12.66 5.55
N ASP A 62 4.88 13.06 6.09
CA ASP A 62 5.79 14.02 5.42
C ASP A 62 6.38 13.45 4.12
N ALA A 63 6.46 12.12 3.97
CA ALA A 63 6.93 11.48 2.74
C ALA A 63 5.83 11.38 1.66
N VAL A 64 4.56 11.55 2.02
CA VAL A 64 3.42 11.30 1.11
C VAL A 64 3.46 12.17 -0.15
N PRO A 65 3.78 13.48 -0.10
CA PRO A 65 3.84 14.30 -1.32
C PRO A 65 4.81 13.74 -2.37
N SER A 66 6.05 13.45 -2.00
CA SER A 66 7.07 12.90 -2.91
C SER A 66 6.73 11.49 -3.39
N LEU A 67 6.13 10.67 -2.52
CA LEU A 67 5.67 9.33 -2.87
C LEU A 67 4.54 9.38 -3.91
N VAL A 68 3.57 10.28 -3.75
CA VAL A 68 2.47 10.44 -4.71
C VAL A 68 2.98 10.98 -6.04
N GLU A 69 3.85 12.00 -6.02
CA GLU A 69 4.45 12.54 -7.23
C GLU A 69 5.16 11.45 -8.05
N SER A 70 6.00 10.64 -7.40
CA SER A 70 6.72 9.57 -8.07
C SER A 70 5.83 8.38 -8.47
N LEU A 71 4.80 8.07 -7.67
CA LEU A 71 3.79 7.06 -8.00
C LEU A 71 3.06 7.41 -9.31
N LEU A 72 2.80 8.69 -9.57
CA LEU A 72 2.00 9.10 -10.73
C LEU A 72 2.84 9.47 -11.95
N ASN A 73 4.05 9.99 -11.74
CA ASN A 73 4.82 10.63 -12.82
C ASN A 73 6.13 9.90 -13.18
N SER A 74 6.56 8.88 -12.44
CA SER A 74 7.79 8.16 -12.78
C SER A 74 7.60 7.24 -13.98
N ASP A 75 8.52 7.28 -14.94
CA ASP A 75 8.56 6.32 -16.05
C ASP A 75 8.95 4.89 -15.60
N ASN A 76 9.55 4.75 -14.41
CA ASN A 76 10.01 3.48 -13.87
C ASN A 76 8.92 2.82 -13.01
N ALA A 77 8.34 1.72 -13.51
CA ALA A 77 7.31 0.96 -12.78
C ALA A 77 7.81 0.39 -11.43
N THR A 78 9.12 0.16 -11.27
CA THR A 78 9.71 -0.25 -9.99
C THR A 78 9.61 0.88 -8.96
N ILE A 79 9.89 2.13 -9.36
CA ILE A 79 9.71 3.29 -8.48
C ILE A 79 8.24 3.45 -8.12
N ARG A 80 7.34 3.44 -9.11
CA ARG A 80 5.88 3.58 -8.87
C ARG A 80 5.37 2.51 -7.89
N GLY A 81 5.72 1.24 -8.12
CA GLY A 81 5.32 0.14 -7.25
C GLY A 81 5.95 0.20 -5.85
N SER A 82 7.18 0.70 -5.72
CA SER A 82 7.82 0.96 -4.42
C SER A 82 7.14 2.10 -3.67
N CYS A 83 6.67 3.15 -4.39
CA CYS A 83 5.95 4.26 -3.78
C CYS A 83 4.61 3.81 -3.19
N ALA A 84 3.84 3.00 -3.91
CA ALA A 84 2.59 2.42 -3.39
C ALA A 84 2.84 1.59 -2.12
N LYS A 85 3.92 0.80 -2.09
CA LYS A 85 4.30 0.03 -0.89
C LYS A 85 4.71 0.92 0.27
N ALA A 86 5.44 2.01 0.01
CA ALA A 86 5.81 2.96 1.05
C ALA A 86 4.58 3.67 1.62
N LEU A 87 3.60 4.05 0.78
CA LEU A 87 2.31 4.60 1.22
C LEU A 87 1.55 3.62 2.15
N ALA A 88 1.56 2.32 1.84
CA ALA A 88 1.02 1.30 2.75
C ALA A 88 1.75 1.28 4.11
N GLN A 89 3.08 1.41 4.11
CA GLN A 89 3.87 1.46 5.33
C GLN A 89 3.63 2.76 6.13
N VAL A 90 3.37 3.89 5.46
CA VAL A 90 2.95 5.12 6.14
C VAL A 90 1.66 4.89 6.92
N ALA A 91 0.66 4.25 6.30
CA ALA A 91 -0.59 3.94 6.98
C ALA A 91 -0.40 2.97 8.16
N ALA A 92 0.38 1.90 7.96
CA ALA A 92 0.59 0.88 8.97
C ALA A 92 1.42 1.38 10.18
N ASN A 93 2.37 2.29 9.96
CA ASN A 93 3.26 2.79 11.01
C ASN A 93 2.68 3.98 11.78
N HIS A 94 1.70 4.69 11.20
CA HIS A 94 1.09 5.90 11.79
C HIS A 94 -0.46 5.80 11.85
N PRO A 95 -1.03 4.73 12.44
CA PRO A 95 -2.49 4.50 12.45
C PRO A 95 -3.26 5.57 13.25
N GLU A 96 -2.59 6.31 14.12
CA GLU A 96 -3.16 7.41 14.90
C GLU A 96 -3.40 8.69 14.08
N VAL A 97 -2.78 8.80 12.90
CA VAL A 97 -2.92 9.95 12.01
C VAL A 97 -3.86 9.59 10.87
N SER A 98 -4.79 10.50 10.56
CA SER A 98 -5.63 10.35 9.37
C SER A 98 -4.75 10.31 8.12
N PHE A 99 -4.90 9.26 7.31
CA PHE A 99 -4.09 9.09 6.11
C PHE A 99 -4.34 10.25 5.11
N PRO A 100 -3.30 10.88 4.55
CA PRO A 100 -3.49 12.06 3.70
C PRO A 100 -4.36 11.78 2.46
N THR A 101 -5.28 12.70 2.17
CA THR A 101 -6.20 12.58 1.03
C THR A 101 -5.46 12.46 -0.31
N ASP A 102 -4.37 13.20 -0.48
CA ASP A 102 -3.55 13.12 -1.71
C ASP A 102 -2.96 11.73 -1.91
N GLY A 103 -2.60 11.05 -0.81
CA GLY A 103 -2.15 9.65 -0.84
C GLY A 103 -3.26 8.70 -1.32
N LEU A 104 -4.49 8.88 -0.82
CA LEU A 104 -5.66 8.11 -1.27
C LEU A 104 -5.96 8.34 -2.76
N GLN A 105 -5.92 9.60 -3.23
CA GLN A 105 -6.20 9.93 -4.63
C GLN A 105 -5.09 9.46 -5.58
N GLY A 106 -3.83 9.54 -5.14
CA GLY A 106 -2.70 8.98 -5.87
C GLY A 106 -2.84 7.48 -6.07
N LEU A 107 -3.15 6.74 -5.00
CA LEU A 107 -3.40 5.30 -5.06
C LEU A 107 -4.63 4.95 -5.90
N LYS A 108 -5.73 5.72 -5.80
CA LYS A 108 -6.92 5.58 -6.67
C LYS A 108 -6.54 5.68 -8.14
N THR A 109 -5.74 6.68 -8.51
CA THR A 109 -5.29 6.89 -9.88
C THR A 109 -4.42 5.74 -10.36
N ALA A 110 -3.51 5.25 -9.52
CA ALA A 110 -2.60 4.14 -9.81
C ALA A 110 -3.29 2.77 -9.95
N LEU A 111 -4.58 2.65 -9.63
CA LEU A 111 -5.38 1.46 -9.97
C LEU A 111 -5.49 1.22 -11.48
N ASN A 112 -5.33 2.28 -12.28
CA ASN A 112 -5.35 2.23 -13.74
C ASN A 112 -3.95 2.15 -14.37
N ASP A 113 -2.90 1.95 -13.56
CA ASP A 113 -1.54 1.81 -14.09
C ASP A 113 -1.45 0.60 -15.04
N PRO A 114 -0.82 0.72 -16.21
CA PRO A 114 -0.68 -0.40 -17.14
C PRO A 114 0.19 -1.54 -16.59
N ASN A 115 1.03 -1.28 -15.58
CA ASN A 115 1.91 -2.27 -15.00
C ASN A 115 1.24 -3.01 -13.81
N PRO A 116 1.14 -4.35 -13.87
CA PRO A 116 0.58 -5.16 -12.79
C PRO A 116 1.21 -4.96 -11.43
N VAL A 117 2.52 -4.72 -11.36
CA VAL A 117 3.21 -4.49 -10.10
C VAL A 117 2.68 -3.24 -9.40
N VAL A 118 2.29 -2.21 -10.17
CA VAL A 118 1.86 -0.91 -9.64
C VAL A 118 0.41 -0.96 -9.19
N TYR A 119 -0.53 -1.44 -10.02
CA TYR A 119 -1.93 -1.50 -9.59
C TYR A 119 -2.14 -2.51 -8.46
N ILE A 120 -1.43 -3.65 -8.45
CA ILE A 120 -1.52 -4.62 -7.34
C ILE A 120 -1.00 -3.98 -6.05
N ALA A 121 0.17 -3.32 -6.10
CA ALA A 121 0.70 -2.63 -4.94
C ALA A 121 -0.24 -1.51 -4.44
N SER A 122 -0.92 -0.83 -5.36
CA SER A 122 -1.86 0.24 -5.02
C SER A 122 -3.14 -0.29 -4.38
N VAL A 123 -3.68 -1.40 -4.88
CA VAL A 123 -4.81 -2.11 -4.25
C VAL A 123 -4.43 -2.61 -2.86
N MET A 124 -3.24 -3.22 -2.71
CA MET A 124 -2.75 -3.66 -1.41
C MET A 124 -2.61 -2.49 -0.43
N ALA A 125 -2.05 -1.36 -0.88
CA ALA A 125 -1.91 -0.17 -0.06
C ALA A 125 -3.27 0.38 0.41
N LEU A 126 -4.25 0.47 -0.49
CA LEU A 126 -5.62 0.85 -0.13
C LEU A 126 -6.25 -0.15 0.86
N GLY A 127 -5.99 -1.45 0.69
CA GLY A 127 -6.41 -2.48 1.63
C GLY A 127 -5.83 -2.29 3.04
N GLU A 128 -4.53 -2.01 3.14
CA GLU A 128 -3.82 -1.73 4.40
C GLU A 128 -4.26 -0.41 5.05
N ILE A 129 -4.60 0.61 4.26
CA ILE A 129 -5.17 1.87 4.77
C ILE A 129 -6.54 1.62 5.43
N GLY A 130 -7.29 0.63 4.97
CA GLY A 130 -8.51 0.17 5.62
C GLY A 130 -9.75 1.01 5.29
N SER A 131 -10.63 1.19 6.28
CA SER A 131 -11.93 1.88 6.12
C SER A 131 -11.92 3.22 5.38
N PRO A 132 -10.89 4.10 5.50
CA PRO A 132 -10.81 5.34 4.71
C PRO A 132 -10.72 5.10 3.19
N ALA A 133 -10.18 3.96 2.76
CA ALA A 133 -10.02 3.59 1.35
C ALA A 133 -11.18 2.73 0.81
N PHE A 134 -12.15 2.37 1.64
CA PHE A 134 -13.24 1.47 1.27
C PHE A 134 -14.03 1.96 0.04
N GLU A 135 -14.48 3.21 0.06
CA GLU A 135 -15.30 3.76 -1.04
C GLU A 135 -14.51 3.81 -2.36
N ILE A 136 -13.20 4.06 -2.30
CA ILE A 136 -12.32 4.05 -3.46
C ILE A 136 -12.28 2.66 -4.09
N LEU A 137 -12.09 1.63 -3.28
CA LEU A 137 -12.03 0.25 -3.74
C LEU A 137 -13.40 -0.24 -4.22
N ALA A 138 -14.48 0.10 -3.52
CA ALA A 138 -15.83 -0.25 -3.92
C ALA A 138 -16.25 0.41 -5.24
N GLU A 139 -15.90 1.69 -5.45
CA GLU A 139 -16.11 2.39 -6.72
C GLU A 139 -15.29 1.74 -7.84
N ALA A 140 -13.98 1.54 -7.62
CA ALA A 140 -13.09 0.96 -8.62
C ALA A 140 -13.50 -0.46 -9.05
N LEU A 141 -14.01 -1.27 -8.12
CA LEU A 141 -14.52 -2.62 -8.41
C LEU A 141 -15.75 -2.60 -9.34
N ARG A 142 -16.60 -1.57 -9.24
CA ARG A 142 -17.79 -1.42 -10.10
C ARG A 142 -17.45 -0.88 -11.49
N THR A 143 -16.36 -0.12 -11.62
CA THR A 143 -16.04 0.61 -12.85
C THR A 143 -14.92 -0.02 -13.67
N THR A 144 -14.10 -0.89 -13.08
CA THR A 144 -12.97 -1.51 -13.78
C THR A 144 -13.44 -2.61 -14.74
N ASP A 145 -12.85 -2.62 -15.93
CA ASP A 145 -12.95 -3.71 -16.91
C ASP A 145 -11.82 -4.73 -16.76
N ASN A 146 -10.80 -4.42 -15.95
CA ASN A 146 -9.65 -5.28 -15.72
C ASN A 146 -9.95 -6.30 -14.62
N VAL A 147 -10.19 -7.55 -15.04
CA VAL A 147 -10.47 -8.69 -14.16
C VAL A 147 -9.39 -8.88 -13.08
N ALA A 148 -8.11 -8.67 -13.41
CA ALA A 148 -7.02 -8.83 -12.44
C ALA A 148 -7.05 -7.74 -11.37
N VAL A 149 -7.39 -6.50 -11.73
CA VAL A 149 -7.61 -5.41 -10.76
C VAL A 149 -8.83 -5.71 -9.89
N ALA A 150 -9.95 -6.13 -10.50
CA ALA A 150 -11.15 -6.49 -9.76
C ALA A 150 -10.91 -7.61 -8.73
N VAL A 151 -10.22 -8.69 -9.13
CA VAL A 151 -9.84 -9.79 -8.23
C VAL A 151 -8.93 -9.30 -7.11
N ALA A 152 -7.96 -8.43 -7.40
CA ALA A 152 -7.12 -7.84 -6.36
C ALA A 152 -7.95 -7.03 -5.36
N ILE A 153 -8.91 -6.22 -5.84
CA ILE A 153 -9.79 -5.42 -4.99
C ILE A 153 -10.68 -6.31 -4.13
N VAL A 154 -11.27 -7.36 -4.69
CA VAL A 154 -12.07 -8.35 -3.94
C VAL A 154 -11.26 -8.95 -2.80
N ASN A 155 -9.99 -9.30 -3.04
CA ASN A 155 -9.11 -9.81 -2.01
C ASN A 155 -8.80 -8.75 -0.94
N ALA A 156 -8.54 -7.51 -1.32
CA ALA A 156 -8.31 -6.41 -0.39
C ALA A 156 -9.53 -6.16 0.52
N LEU A 157 -10.73 -6.07 -0.07
CA LEU A 157 -12.00 -5.95 0.69
C LEU A 157 -12.18 -7.14 1.65
N GLY A 158 -11.80 -8.35 1.23
CA GLY A 158 -11.84 -9.55 2.05
C GLY A 158 -10.92 -9.53 3.28
N SER A 159 -9.86 -8.73 3.26
CA SER A 159 -8.88 -8.63 4.35
C SER A 159 -8.97 -7.32 5.14
N MET A 160 -9.76 -6.35 4.68
CA MET A 160 -9.85 -4.99 5.23
C MET A 160 -10.45 -4.91 6.63
N GLY A 161 -11.30 -5.88 7.01
CA GLY A 161 -12.04 -5.85 8.27
C GLY A 161 -13.18 -4.83 8.33
N ASP A 162 -13.56 -4.23 7.19
CA ASP A 162 -14.68 -3.29 7.11
C ASP A 162 -16.00 -4.03 6.82
N ILE A 163 -16.98 -3.87 7.69
CA ILE A 163 -18.29 -4.56 7.61
C ILE A 163 -19.04 -4.27 6.30
N ARG A 164 -18.84 -3.09 5.70
CA ARG A 164 -19.45 -2.74 4.41
C ARG A 164 -19.03 -3.69 3.29
N GLY A 165 -17.87 -4.34 3.43
CA GLY A 165 -17.39 -5.33 2.47
C GLY A 165 -18.28 -6.56 2.37
N VAL A 166 -19.03 -6.91 3.43
CA VAL A 166 -19.93 -8.08 3.42
C VAL A 166 -21.03 -7.92 2.37
N GLU A 167 -21.66 -6.75 2.31
CA GLU A 167 -22.71 -6.46 1.33
C GLU A 167 -22.15 -6.49 -0.10
N VAL A 168 -21.03 -5.81 -0.33
CA VAL A 168 -20.37 -5.74 -1.66
C VAL A 168 -19.99 -7.13 -2.15
N LEU A 169 -19.29 -7.91 -1.33
CA LEU A 169 -18.83 -9.24 -1.72
C LEU A 169 -19.98 -10.23 -1.87
N THR A 170 -21.02 -10.17 -1.02
CA THR A 170 -22.22 -11.02 -1.14
C THR A 170 -22.93 -10.78 -2.46
N ALA A 171 -23.12 -9.51 -2.85
CA ALA A 171 -23.73 -9.18 -4.14
C ALA A 171 -22.97 -9.82 -5.31
N LEU A 172 -21.63 -9.76 -5.31
CA LEU A 172 -20.79 -10.35 -6.34
C LEU A 172 -20.91 -11.88 -6.42
N THR A 173 -21.08 -12.58 -5.30
CA THR A 173 -21.22 -14.05 -5.33
C THR A 173 -22.46 -14.52 -6.08
N SER A 174 -23.51 -13.69 -6.12
CA SER A 174 -24.82 -14.02 -6.70
C SER A 174 -25.04 -13.39 -8.08
N ASP A 175 -24.14 -12.51 -8.53
CA ASP A 175 -24.27 -11.80 -9.80
C ASP A 175 -23.71 -12.62 -10.97
N GLU A 176 -24.58 -13.32 -11.68
CA GLU A 176 -24.20 -14.14 -12.85
C GLU A 176 -23.62 -13.32 -14.02
N SER A 177 -23.79 -11.99 -14.03
CA SER A 177 -23.22 -11.13 -15.07
C SER A 177 -21.74 -10.81 -14.86
N VAL A 178 -21.24 -11.03 -13.64
CA VAL A 178 -19.84 -10.79 -13.26
C VAL A 178 -18.94 -11.95 -13.69
N ASP A 179 -17.70 -11.62 -14.08
CA ASP A 179 -16.69 -12.60 -14.47
C ASP A 179 -16.56 -13.74 -13.43
N PRO A 180 -16.55 -15.02 -13.85
CA PRO A 180 -16.49 -16.16 -12.93
C PRO A 180 -15.34 -16.11 -11.92
N TYR A 181 -14.16 -15.61 -12.32
CA TYR A 181 -13.01 -15.50 -11.42
C TYR A 181 -13.23 -14.44 -10.34
N ILE A 182 -13.92 -13.34 -10.65
CA ILE A 182 -14.31 -12.33 -9.66
C ILE A 182 -15.30 -12.92 -8.67
N ARG A 183 -16.30 -13.68 -9.14
CA ARG A 183 -17.28 -14.33 -8.24
C ARG A 183 -16.61 -15.36 -7.33
N GLU A 184 -15.77 -16.24 -7.87
CA GLU A 184 -15.03 -17.25 -7.09
C GLU A 184 -14.11 -16.60 -6.05
N SER A 185 -13.48 -15.48 -6.42
CA SER A 185 -12.67 -14.68 -5.49
C SER A 185 -13.54 -14.09 -4.38
N ALA A 186 -14.76 -13.63 -4.68
CA ALA A 186 -15.69 -13.09 -3.70
C ALA A 186 -16.17 -14.18 -2.73
N VAL A 187 -16.51 -15.38 -3.24
CA VAL A 187 -16.83 -16.56 -2.42
C VAL A 187 -15.69 -16.90 -1.47
N SER A 188 -14.44 -16.80 -1.94
CA SER A 188 -13.25 -17.06 -1.12
C SER A 188 -12.91 -15.92 -0.14
N ALA A 189 -13.31 -14.68 -0.46
CA ALA A 189 -13.04 -13.50 0.36
C ALA A 189 -14.04 -13.35 1.52
N LEU A 190 -15.32 -13.73 1.33
CA LEU A 190 -16.38 -13.56 2.33
C LEU A 190 -16.05 -14.19 3.70
N PRO A 191 -15.64 -15.47 3.78
CA PRO A 191 -15.35 -16.10 5.06
C PRO A 191 -14.13 -15.47 5.75
N ARG A 192 -13.16 -14.97 4.97
CA ARG A 192 -11.99 -14.26 5.50
C ARG A 192 -12.41 -12.94 6.12
N LEU A 193 -13.27 -12.18 5.44
CA LEU A 193 -13.80 -10.92 5.97
C LEU A 193 -14.56 -11.12 7.27
N ASP A 194 -15.44 -12.13 7.32
CA ASP A 194 -16.17 -12.49 8.53
C ASP A 194 -15.24 -12.84 9.69
N GLN A 195 -14.16 -13.58 9.43
CA GLN A 195 -13.16 -13.91 10.44
C GLN A 195 -12.45 -12.66 10.97
N VAL A 196 -12.01 -11.76 10.08
CA VAL A 196 -11.33 -10.51 10.46
C VAL A 196 -12.26 -9.63 11.30
N ILE A 197 -13.50 -9.42 10.87
CA ILE A 197 -14.49 -8.61 11.61
C ILE A 197 -14.76 -9.20 12.99
N ASN A 198 -14.96 -10.52 13.08
CA ASN A 198 -15.24 -11.20 14.35
C ASN A 198 -14.03 -11.20 15.29
N TYR A 199 -12.81 -11.26 14.77
CA TYR A 199 -11.60 -11.12 15.55
C TYR A 199 -11.50 -9.72 16.15
N SER A 200 -11.67 -8.67 15.34
CA SER A 200 -11.59 -7.28 15.81
C SER A 200 -12.65 -6.94 16.87
N LYS A 201 -13.84 -7.56 16.83
CA LYS A 201 -14.88 -7.42 17.87
C LYS A 201 -14.55 -8.10 19.20
N ARG A 202 -13.61 -9.04 19.23
CA ARG A 202 -13.24 -9.79 20.45
C ARG A 202 -12.06 -9.17 21.22
N VAL A 203 -11.28 -8.32 20.55
CA VAL A 203 -10.05 -7.72 21.11
C VAL A 203 -10.27 -6.27 21.56
N ASN A 204 -11.40 -5.66 21.17
CA ASN A 204 -11.87 -4.35 21.63
C ASN A 204 -13.01 -4.51 22.64
#